data_AF-A0A913YT73-F1
#
_entry.id   AF-A0A913YT73-F1
#
_cell.length_a   1.000
_cell.length_b   1.000
_cell.length_c   1.000
_cell.angle_alpha   90.00
_cell.angle_beta   90.00
_cell.angle_gamma   90.00
#
_symmetry.space_group_name_H-M   'P 1'
#
loop_
_entity.id
_entity.type
_entity.pdbx_description
1 polymer ?
#
loop_
_entity_poly.entity_id
_entity_poly.type
_entity_poly.pdbx_seq_one_letter_code
_entity_poly.pdbx_strand_id
1 'polypeptide(L)'
;MGSCDYKALLDHHFHDNNPCGISKEYPNEVEHLELNECTRDVSGHLKSLKLSADEGIDTELKLLLARVGIFDVDASHKSVTICPRHRGEQGLRWRTRKINCSIPNEIIQHVDSAKGSHRVTSSLSAIILKNTGTLVPVGLRKCAANHD
;
A
#
# COMPACT_ATOMS: atom_id res chain seq x y z
N MET A 1 10.74 15.69 15.57
CA MET A 1 10.82 15.00 14.26
C MET A 1 9.92 15.77 13.30
N GLY A 2 10.42 16.16 12.13
CA GLY A 2 9.64 16.92 11.15
C GLY A 2 8.48 16.12 10.55
N SER A 3 7.60 16.79 9.80
CA SER A 3 6.63 16.11 8.94
C SER A 3 7.35 15.64 7.66
N CYS A 4 6.91 14.51 7.10
CA CYS A 4 7.34 14.02 5.80
C CYS A 4 6.29 14.33 4.73
N ASP A 5 6.72 14.45 3.48
CA ASP A 5 5.82 14.73 2.34
C ASP A 5 4.89 13.55 2.05
N TYR A 6 5.35 12.33 2.32
CA TYR A 6 4.56 11.10 2.17
C TYR A 6 3.27 11.12 3.00
N LYS A 7 3.21 11.89 4.10
CA LYS A 7 1.98 12.07 4.88
C LYS A 7 0.86 12.69 4.03
N ALA A 8 1.18 13.66 3.17
CA ALA A 8 0.18 14.29 2.30
C ALA A 8 -0.43 13.28 1.32
N LEU A 9 0.38 12.33 0.82
CA LEU A 9 -0.09 11.25 -0.07
C LEU A 9 -1.05 10.28 0.64
N LEU A 10 -0.89 10.09 1.95
CA LEU A 10 -1.79 9.27 2.75
C LEU A 10 -3.12 9.98 3.02
N ASP A 11 -3.08 11.27 3.36
CA ASP A 11 -4.27 12.04 3.77
C ASP A 11 -5.33 12.14 2.63
N HIS A 12 -4.94 11.98 1.36
CA HIS A 12 -5.86 11.90 0.22
C HIS A 12 -6.75 10.64 0.21
N HIS A 13 -6.36 9.58 0.93
CA HIS A 13 -7.02 8.27 0.87
C HIS A 13 -7.31 7.63 2.23
N PHE A 14 -6.59 8.02 3.28
CA PHE A 14 -6.70 7.48 4.63
C PHE A 14 -7.03 8.63 5.59
N HIS A 15 -8.31 8.81 5.91
CA HIS A 15 -8.81 9.86 6.82
C HIS A 15 -8.34 9.74 8.30
N ASP A 16 -7.41 8.83 8.60
CA ASP A 16 -6.91 8.64 9.96
C ASP A 16 -5.74 9.60 10.23
N ASN A 17 -5.78 10.25 11.40
CA ASN A 17 -4.70 11.09 11.91
C ASN A 17 -3.43 10.24 12.12
N ASN A 18 -2.62 10.11 11.07
CA ASN A 18 -1.43 9.26 11.05
C ASN A 18 -0.14 10.10 11.16
N PRO A 19 0.32 10.45 12.38
CA PRO A 19 1.43 11.37 12.56
C PRO A 19 2.78 10.82 12.09
N CYS A 20 3.70 11.70 11.68
CA CYS A 20 5.08 11.30 11.44
C CYS A 20 5.76 10.82 12.73
N GLY A 21 6.80 9.99 12.62
CA GLY A 21 7.55 9.51 13.78
C GLY A 21 8.55 8.41 13.49
N ILE A 22 9.04 7.79 14.56
CA ILE A 22 9.97 6.65 14.51
C ILE A 22 9.16 5.36 14.35
N SER A 23 9.68 4.39 13.59
CA SER A 23 9.10 3.05 13.54
C SER A 23 9.38 2.29 14.83
N LYS A 24 8.37 1.63 15.40
CA LYS A 24 8.54 0.77 16.58
C LYS A 24 9.42 -0.43 16.28
N GLU A 25 9.38 -0.90 15.04
CA GLU A 25 10.12 -2.05 14.53
C GLU A 25 11.55 -1.71 14.11
N TYR A 26 11.80 -0.44 13.77
CA TYR A 26 13.11 0.08 13.38
C TYR A 26 13.46 1.32 14.21
N PRO A 27 13.63 1.19 15.55
CA PRO A 27 13.80 2.32 16.45
C PRO A 27 15.10 3.11 16.22
N ASN A 28 16.09 2.48 15.58
CA ASN A 28 17.38 3.11 15.25
C ASN A 28 17.33 3.88 13.92
N GLU A 29 16.27 3.73 13.13
CA GLU A 29 16.06 4.54 11.93
C GLU A 29 15.32 5.81 12.33
N VAL A 30 16.05 6.92 12.39
CA VAL A 30 15.52 8.21 12.89
C VAL A 30 15.43 9.29 11.81
N GLU A 31 16.09 9.06 10.68
CA GLU A 31 16.17 10.03 9.58
C GLU A 31 15.00 9.89 8.61
N HIS A 32 14.62 11.01 8.01
CA HIS A 32 13.74 11.01 6.85
C HIS A 32 14.58 10.67 5.63
N LEU A 33 14.01 9.86 4.75
CA LEU A 33 14.64 9.49 3.48
C LEU A 33 13.78 9.98 2.32
N GLU A 34 14.39 10.21 1.18
CA GLU A 34 13.63 10.27 -0.07
C GLU A 34 13.13 8.87 -0.44
N LEU A 35 11.98 8.78 -1.13
CA LEU A 35 11.47 7.48 -1.58
C LEU A 35 12.48 6.73 -2.46
N ASN A 36 13.30 7.43 -3.24
CA ASN A 36 14.34 6.80 -4.06
C ASN A 36 15.45 6.10 -3.24
N GLU A 37 15.62 6.48 -1.97
CA GLU A 37 16.58 5.86 -1.05
C GLU A 37 15.97 4.66 -0.30
N CYS A 38 14.65 4.46 -0.44
CA CYS A 38 13.96 3.29 0.10
C CYS A 38 14.27 2.06 -0.77
N THR A 39 15.25 1.27 -0.33
CA THR A 39 15.87 0.18 -1.11
C THR A 39 15.74 -1.20 -0.43
N ARG A 40 14.89 -1.37 0.58
CA ARG A 40 14.73 -2.68 1.21
C ARG A 40 14.18 -3.71 0.23
N ASP A 41 14.63 -4.95 0.37
CA ASP A 41 14.07 -6.06 -0.40
C ASP A 41 12.61 -6.33 -0.02
N VAL A 42 11.73 -6.28 -1.02
CA VAL A 42 10.29 -6.53 -0.87
C VAL A 42 9.91 -7.99 -1.13
N SER A 43 10.82 -8.81 -1.68
CA SER A 43 10.51 -10.14 -2.22
C SER A 43 9.86 -11.07 -1.18
N GLY A 44 10.43 -11.16 0.02
CA GLY A 44 9.90 -11.97 1.12
C GLY A 44 8.54 -11.47 1.62
N HIS A 45 8.33 -10.16 1.63
CA HIS A 45 7.06 -9.55 2.03
C HIS A 45 5.96 -9.84 1.00
N LEU A 46 6.24 -9.64 -0.30
CA LEU A 46 5.31 -9.97 -1.39
C LEU A 46 4.99 -11.46 -1.40
N LYS A 47 5.98 -12.33 -1.19
CA LYS A 47 5.75 -13.78 -1.05
C LYS A 47 4.79 -14.11 0.09
N SER A 48 4.94 -13.47 1.26
CA SER A 48 4.03 -13.67 2.40
C SER A 48 2.58 -13.24 2.09
N LEU A 49 2.43 -12.28 1.18
CA LEU A 49 1.14 -11.82 0.67
C LEU A 49 0.64 -12.60 -0.57
N LYS A 50 1.40 -13.58 -1.07
CA LYS A 50 1.11 -14.26 -2.36
C LYS A 50 1.04 -13.29 -3.54
N LEU A 51 1.90 -12.27 -3.53
CA LEU A 51 2.03 -11.23 -4.56
C LEU A 51 3.38 -11.30 -5.30
N SER A 52 4.10 -12.44 -5.25
CA SER A 52 5.39 -12.58 -5.94
C SER A 52 5.31 -12.45 -7.47
N ALA A 53 4.12 -12.63 -8.05
CA ALA A 53 3.88 -12.47 -9.49
C ALA A 53 3.40 -11.05 -9.87
N ASP A 54 3.36 -10.13 -8.92
CA ASP A 54 2.95 -8.74 -9.16
C ASP A 54 4.15 -7.91 -9.65
N GLU A 55 4.40 -7.97 -10.96
CA GLU A 55 5.54 -7.31 -11.61
C GLU A 55 5.53 -5.78 -11.48
N GLY A 56 4.38 -5.18 -11.14
CA GLY A 56 4.27 -3.75 -10.86
C GLY A 56 5.01 -3.33 -9.57
N ILE A 57 5.44 -4.28 -8.74
CA ILE A 57 6.07 -4.03 -7.44
C ILE A 57 7.35 -4.84 -7.32
N ASP A 58 8.45 -4.25 -7.77
CA ASP A 58 9.81 -4.82 -7.71
C ASP A 58 10.73 -4.10 -6.71
N THR A 59 10.28 -2.98 -6.13
CA THR A 59 11.07 -2.10 -5.26
C THR A 59 10.26 -1.60 -4.07
N GLU A 60 10.93 -1.21 -2.98
CA GLU A 60 10.28 -0.61 -1.80
C GLU A 60 9.57 0.69 -2.17
N LEU A 61 10.16 1.53 -3.04
CA LEU A 61 9.52 2.73 -3.59
C LEU A 61 8.18 2.40 -4.26
N LYS A 62 8.15 1.46 -5.21
CA LYS A 62 6.91 1.11 -5.93
C LYS A 62 5.86 0.53 -4.99
N LEU A 63 6.27 -0.25 -3.98
CA LEU A 63 5.35 -0.76 -2.97
C LEU A 63 4.71 0.37 -2.15
N LEU A 64 5.51 1.35 -1.72
CA LEU A 64 5.06 2.50 -0.96
C LEU A 64 4.10 3.38 -1.78
N LEU A 65 4.43 3.67 -3.05
CA LEU A 65 3.59 4.47 -3.94
C LEU A 65 2.29 3.76 -4.33
N ALA A 66 2.35 2.46 -4.64
CA ALA A 66 1.16 1.69 -5.01
C ALA A 66 0.13 1.63 -3.87
N ARG A 67 0.58 1.72 -2.60
CA ARG A 67 -0.32 1.76 -1.43
C ARG A 67 -1.01 3.08 -1.20
N VAL A 68 -0.50 4.16 -1.79
CA VAL A 68 -1.15 5.48 -1.82
C VAL A 68 -1.78 5.77 -3.18
N GLY A 69 -1.91 4.77 -4.05
CA GLY A 69 -2.64 4.91 -5.31
C GLY A 69 -1.82 5.46 -6.49
N ILE A 70 -0.50 5.54 -6.35
CA ILE A 70 0.39 6.03 -7.41
C ILE A 70 1.02 4.81 -8.08
N PHE A 71 0.59 4.54 -9.32
CA PHE A 71 1.04 3.39 -10.12
C PHE A 71 1.97 3.80 -11.27
N ASP A 72 1.80 5.02 -11.79
CA ASP A 72 2.68 5.62 -12.80
C ASP A 72 3.68 6.56 -12.10
N VAL A 73 4.89 6.05 -11.89
CA VAL A 73 5.93 6.77 -11.12
C VAL A 73 6.69 7.75 -12.02
N ASP A 74 6.63 9.02 -11.69
CA ASP A 74 7.45 10.07 -12.31
C ASP A 74 8.66 10.48 -11.43
N ALA A 75 9.44 11.46 -11.91
CA ALA A 75 10.62 11.96 -11.20
C ALA A 75 10.30 12.71 -9.90
N SER A 76 9.13 13.35 -9.80
CA SER A 76 8.73 14.11 -8.60
C SER A 76 8.42 13.20 -7.42
N HIS A 77 7.92 12.00 -7.68
CA HIS A 77 7.66 11.00 -6.64
C HIS A 77 8.93 10.49 -5.97
N LYS A 78 10.07 10.54 -6.66
CA LYS A 78 11.35 10.02 -6.15
C LYS A 78 11.90 10.84 -4.99
N SER A 79 11.70 12.16 -5.02
CA SER A 79 12.15 13.12 -4.00
C SER A 79 11.16 13.32 -2.85
N VAL A 80 10.02 12.61 -2.85
CA VAL A 80 9.07 12.65 -1.72
C VAL A 80 9.77 12.12 -0.48
N THR A 81 9.78 12.91 0.59
CA THR A 81 10.35 12.47 1.86
C THR A 81 9.39 11.56 2.62
N ILE A 82 9.92 10.53 3.29
CA ILE A 82 9.17 9.60 4.13
C ILE A 82 9.83 9.45 5.49
N CYS A 83 9.03 9.47 6.56
CA CYS A 83 9.53 9.21 7.91
C CYS A 83 9.67 7.70 8.19
N PRO A 84 10.53 7.29 9.14
CA PRO A 84 10.71 5.89 9.52
C PRO A 84 9.39 5.17 9.86
N ARG A 85 8.47 5.85 10.56
CA ARG A 85 7.17 5.28 10.90
C ARG A 85 6.33 4.96 9.67
N HIS A 86 6.13 5.93 8.76
CA HIS A 86 5.34 5.71 7.55
C HIS A 86 6.00 4.68 6.63
N ARG A 87 7.33 4.72 6.48
CA ARG A 87 8.08 3.70 5.73
C ARG A 87 7.87 2.30 6.30
N GLY A 88 7.86 2.14 7.62
CA GLY A 88 7.56 0.88 8.28
C GLY A 88 6.12 0.42 8.05
N GLU A 89 5.15 1.26 8.42
CA GLU A 89 3.71 0.95 8.42
C GLU A 89 3.15 0.73 7.02
N GLN A 90 3.64 1.48 6.02
CA GLN A 90 3.22 1.38 4.62
C GLN A 90 4.20 0.58 3.76
N GLY A 91 5.29 0.06 4.32
CA GLY A 91 6.26 -0.80 3.66
C GLY A 91 6.18 -2.24 4.16
N LEU A 92 7.32 -2.83 4.53
CA LEU A 92 7.42 -4.26 4.86
C LEU A 92 6.69 -4.69 6.15
N ARG A 93 6.29 -3.75 7.01
CA ARG A 93 5.55 -4.06 8.26
C ARG A 93 4.05 -3.90 8.11
N TRP A 94 3.58 -3.46 6.96
CA TRP A 94 2.15 -3.36 6.69
C TRP A 94 1.48 -4.73 6.87
N ARG A 95 0.42 -4.76 7.67
CA ARG A 95 -0.44 -5.92 7.88
C ARG A 95 -1.89 -5.48 7.88
N THR A 96 -2.71 -6.07 7.01
CA THR A 96 -4.15 -5.88 7.12
C THR A 96 -4.73 -6.73 8.25
N ARG A 97 -5.50 -6.08 9.12
CA ARG A 97 -6.37 -6.76 10.10
C ARG A 97 -7.72 -7.16 9.51
N LYS A 98 -8.02 -6.71 8.29
CA LYS A 98 -9.27 -7.06 7.60
C LYS A 98 -9.22 -8.53 7.17
N ILE A 99 -10.23 -9.28 7.55
CA ILE A 99 -10.44 -10.69 7.15
C ILE A 99 -11.41 -10.81 5.97
N ASN A 100 -12.28 -9.82 5.79
CA ASN A 100 -13.28 -9.76 4.73
C ASN A 100 -12.72 -9.09 3.47
N CYS A 101 -13.43 -9.26 2.37
CA CYS A 101 -13.18 -8.56 1.12
C CYS A 101 -13.19 -7.05 1.35
N SER A 102 -12.20 -6.37 0.79
CA SER A 102 -12.07 -4.90 0.82
C SER A 102 -12.45 -4.26 -0.51
N ILE A 103 -12.94 -5.06 -1.46
CA ILE A 103 -13.40 -4.57 -2.77
C ILE A 103 -14.84 -4.08 -2.59
N PRO A 104 -15.18 -2.88 -3.09
CA PRO A 104 -16.56 -2.40 -3.09
C PRO A 104 -17.49 -3.32 -3.91
N ASN A 105 -18.74 -3.46 -3.46
CA ASN A 105 -19.74 -4.34 -4.09
C ASN A 105 -20.08 -3.93 -5.53
N GLU A 106 -19.86 -2.66 -5.88
CA GLU A 106 -20.05 -2.11 -7.23
C GLU A 106 -19.06 -2.71 -8.25
N ILE A 107 -17.95 -3.28 -7.77
CA ILE A 107 -16.89 -3.85 -8.61
C ILE A 107 -16.98 -5.38 -8.65
N ILE A 108 -17.21 -6.00 -7.50
CA ILE A 108 -17.40 -7.45 -7.39
C ILE A 108 -18.67 -7.67 -6.58
N GLN A 109 -19.69 -8.23 -7.23
CA GLN A 109 -20.91 -8.61 -6.54
C GLN A 109 -20.63 -9.79 -5.62
N HIS A 110 -20.63 -9.54 -4.31
CA HIS A 110 -20.53 -10.56 -3.29
C HIS A 110 -21.43 -10.20 -2.11
N VAL A 111 -21.72 -11.19 -1.26
CA VAL A 111 -22.45 -10.94 -0.01
C VAL A 111 -21.64 -10.02 0.90
N ASP A 112 -22.34 -9.28 1.76
CA ASP A 112 -21.67 -8.49 2.77
C ASP A 112 -20.79 -9.38 3.66
N SER A 113 -19.61 -8.86 4.03
CA SER A 113 -18.62 -9.59 4.81
C SER A 113 -18.07 -10.87 4.14
N ALA A 114 -18.15 -10.99 2.81
CA ALA A 114 -17.51 -12.08 2.08
C ALA A 114 -16.04 -12.25 2.51
N LYS A 115 -15.64 -13.49 2.82
CA LYS A 115 -14.28 -13.78 3.29
C LYS A 115 -13.26 -13.52 2.17
N GLY A 116 -12.20 -12.80 2.51
CA GLY A 116 -11.13 -12.53 1.56
C GLY A 116 -10.13 -13.68 1.45
N SER A 117 -10.09 -14.33 0.28
CA SER A 117 -9.21 -15.47 -0.02
C SER A 117 -7.91 -15.07 -0.73
N HIS A 118 -7.92 -13.95 -1.45
CA HIS A 118 -6.80 -13.46 -2.26
C HIS A 118 -6.36 -12.06 -1.82
N ARG A 119 -5.25 -11.58 -2.39
CA ARG A 119 -4.78 -10.20 -2.20
C ARG A 119 -5.05 -9.34 -3.42
N VAL A 120 -5.22 -8.05 -3.17
CA VAL A 120 -5.27 -7.02 -4.21
C VAL A 120 -3.86 -6.80 -4.75
N THR A 121 -3.72 -6.94 -6.08
CA THR A 121 -2.49 -6.63 -6.84
C THR A 121 -2.44 -5.15 -7.20
N SER A 122 -1.27 -4.65 -7.60
CA SER A 122 -1.08 -3.30 -8.11
C SER A 122 -2.03 -3.00 -9.29
N SER A 123 -2.09 -3.90 -10.26
CA SER A 123 -2.95 -3.79 -11.44
C SER A 123 -4.44 -3.67 -11.08
N LEU A 124 -4.92 -4.51 -10.16
CA LEU A 124 -6.32 -4.45 -9.73
C LEU A 124 -6.59 -3.17 -8.94
N SER A 125 -5.68 -2.76 -8.06
CA SER A 125 -5.81 -1.50 -7.32
C SER A 125 -5.90 -0.29 -8.25
N ALA A 126 -5.06 -0.24 -9.28
CA ALA A 126 -5.06 0.81 -10.30
C ALA A 126 -6.38 0.87 -11.07
N ILE A 127 -6.92 -0.29 -11.49
CA ILE A 127 -8.21 -0.38 -12.19
C ILE A 127 -9.34 0.12 -11.29
N ILE A 128 -9.38 -0.31 -10.03
CA ILE A 128 -10.40 0.12 -9.06
C ILE A 128 -10.34 1.63 -8.86
N LEU A 129 -9.15 2.18 -8.61
CA LEU A 129 -8.96 3.60 -8.42
C LEU A 129 -9.40 4.40 -9.65
N LYS A 130 -8.98 3.97 -10.85
CA LYS A 130 -9.34 4.63 -12.11
C LYS A 130 -10.85 4.63 -12.37
N ASN A 131 -11.54 3.53 -12.05
CA ASN A 131 -12.96 3.38 -12.37
C ASN A 131 -13.87 4.00 -11.32
N THR A 132 -13.44 4.08 -10.06
CA THR A 132 -14.31 4.45 -8.93
C THR A 132 -13.85 5.69 -8.16
N GLY A 133 -12.62 6.15 -8.39
CA GLY A 133 -11.97 7.18 -7.57
C GLY A 133 -11.62 6.70 -6.15
N THR A 134 -11.91 5.44 -5.79
CA THR A 134 -11.66 4.89 -4.46
C THR A 134 -10.41 4.03 -4.48
N LEU A 135 -9.46 4.30 -3.58
CA LEU A 135 -8.26 3.48 -3.44
C LEU A 135 -8.54 2.21 -2.61
N VAL A 136 -8.21 1.05 -3.18
CA VAL A 136 -8.08 -0.21 -2.42
C VAL A 136 -6.61 -0.59 -2.37
N PRO A 137 -5.90 -0.32 -1.26
CA PRO A 137 -4.46 -0.54 -1.16
C PRO A 137 -3.99 -1.96 -1.48
N VAL A 138 -2.84 -2.05 -2.13
CA VAL A 138 -2.19 -3.33 -2.46
C VAL A 138 -1.95 -4.18 -1.20
N GLY A 139 -2.24 -5.47 -1.31
CA GLY A 139 -2.12 -6.43 -0.21
C GLY A 139 -3.36 -6.54 0.66
N LEU A 140 -4.38 -5.68 0.47
CA LEU A 140 -5.69 -5.89 1.09
C LEU A 140 -6.33 -7.17 0.60
N ARG A 141 -7.29 -7.67 1.37
CA ARG A 141 -7.97 -8.91 1.05
C ARG A 141 -9.07 -8.66 0.01
N LYS A 142 -9.17 -9.57 -0.96
CA LYS A 142 -10.30 -9.67 -1.89
C LYS A 142 -10.87 -11.09 -1.88
N CYS A 143 -12.16 -11.24 -2.12
CA CYS A 143 -12.74 -12.55 -2.39
C CYS A 143 -12.26 -13.07 -3.77
N ALA A 144 -12.48 -14.35 -4.04
CA ALA A 144 -12.52 -14.80 -5.43
C ALA A 144 -13.74 -14.12 -6.06
N ALA A 145 -13.61 -13.54 -7.26
CA ALA A 145 -14.80 -13.13 -7.99
C ALA A 145 -15.63 -14.40 -8.22
N ASN A 146 -16.93 -14.35 -7.91
CA ASN A 146 -17.85 -15.39 -8.36
C ASN A 146 -17.96 -15.19 -9.88
N HIS A 147 -17.18 -15.96 -10.64
CA HIS A 147 -17.59 -16.29 -11.99
C HIS A 147 -18.60 -17.43 -11.82
N ASP A 148 -19.88 -17.10 -11.90
CA ASP A 148 -20.89 -18.09 -12.28
C ASP A 148 -20.56 -18.64 -13.68
#